data_AF-A0A3N0XL93-F1
#
_entry.id   AF-A0A3N0XL93-F1
#
_cell.length_a   1.000
_cell.length_b   1.000
_cell.length_c   1.000
_cell.angle_alpha   90.00
_cell.angle_beta   90.00
_cell.angle_gamma   90.00
#
_symmetry.space_group_name_H-M   'P 1'
#
loop_
_entity.id
_entity.type
_entity.pdbx_description
1 polymer ?
#
loop_
_entity_poly.entity_id
_entity_poly.type
_entity_poly.pdbx_seq_one_letter_code
_entity_poly.pdbx_strand_id
1 'polypeptide(L)'
;MVLVGRTGAGKSSSGNTILGRKAFRAARKASSVTKECWKETEKVADHDLVLVDCPGIFDTSLSDRELIREISKCINMTAPGPHAIVLVIQLGPFTEEEKRSVEKIRAVFGEEADKHTIILFTHGDELEGNIEQTLSEAGPDLTQLIKSCGERYHVFDNTKIDDREQVLQFLDKVDDMLHKNGGECYTSEMFQRAEKMLYVEEEEHKKRCEQKIQELTDQFNETKTKLMLSIIHLKKSGQEKDQKIKELVEQMKMKERHFKESKRYYELKRKNMRQEVEETQVKENMPDISKKLQKLRF
;
A
#
# COMPACT_ATOMS: atom_id res chain seq x y z
N MET A 1 3.11 6.26 -3.27
CA MET A 1 2.69 6.45 -4.67
C MET A 1 1.66 5.40 -5.04
N VAL A 2 0.77 5.69 -5.98
CA VAL A 2 -0.31 4.79 -6.41
C VAL A 2 -0.29 4.61 -7.92
N LEU A 3 -0.42 3.36 -8.40
CA LEU A 3 -0.45 3.03 -9.82
C LEU A 3 -1.91 2.94 -10.28
N VAL A 4 -2.27 3.79 -11.23
CA VAL A 4 -3.60 3.85 -11.84
C VAL A 4 -3.47 3.78 -13.36
N GLY A 5 -4.52 3.36 -14.06
CA GLY A 5 -4.50 3.07 -15.50
C GLY A 5 -5.43 1.91 -15.87
N ARG A 6 -5.89 1.85 -17.13
CA ARG A 6 -6.80 0.81 -17.60
C ARG A 6 -6.28 -0.61 -17.33
N THR A 7 -7.17 -1.60 -17.45
CA THR A 7 -6.76 -3.00 -17.39
C THR A 7 -5.78 -3.31 -18.54
N GLY A 8 -4.70 -4.03 -18.24
CA GLY A 8 -3.67 -4.37 -19.22
C GLY A 8 -2.62 -3.29 -19.51
N ALA A 9 -2.76 -2.06 -19.00
CA ALA A 9 -1.81 -0.97 -19.26
C ALA A 9 -0.38 -1.22 -18.71
N GLY A 10 -0.17 -2.26 -17.91
CA GLY A 10 1.15 -2.61 -17.35
C GLY A 10 1.45 -2.04 -15.97
N LYS A 11 0.42 -1.71 -15.16
CA LYS A 11 0.58 -1.22 -13.77
C LYS A 11 1.43 -2.15 -12.91
N SER A 12 1.00 -3.41 -12.74
CA SER A 12 1.72 -4.40 -11.92
C SER A 12 3.14 -4.65 -12.44
N SER A 13 3.35 -4.66 -13.76
CA SER A 13 4.70 -4.77 -14.35
C SER A 13 5.56 -3.57 -14.00
N SER A 14 5.02 -2.35 -14.13
CA SER A 14 5.71 -1.11 -13.77
C SER A 14 6.04 -1.07 -12.29
N GLY A 15 5.13 -1.54 -11.42
CA GLY A 15 5.41 -1.65 -10.01
C GLY A 15 6.51 -2.65 -9.68
N ASN A 16 6.56 -3.78 -10.39
CA ASN A 16 7.68 -4.73 -10.28
C ASN A 16 9.00 -4.12 -10.77
N THR A 17 8.97 -3.34 -11.85
CA THR A 17 10.13 -2.58 -12.34
C THR A 17 10.61 -1.58 -11.30
N ILE A 18 9.72 -0.78 -10.70
CA ILE A 18 10.10 0.16 -9.63
C ILE A 18 10.74 -0.59 -8.45
N LEU A 19 10.14 -1.68 -7.99
CA LEU A 19 10.64 -2.44 -6.83
C LEU A 19 11.86 -3.32 -7.14
N GLY A 20 12.15 -3.62 -8.41
CA GLY A 20 13.25 -4.51 -8.81
C GLY A 20 13.00 -6.00 -8.51
N ARG A 21 11.75 -6.39 -8.20
CA ARG A 21 11.34 -7.78 -7.96
C ARG A 21 9.89 -8.01 -8.37
N LYS A 22 9.50 -9.28 -8.48
CA LYS A 22 8.12 -9.69 -8.78
C LYS A 22 7.24 -9.63 -7.52
N ALA A 23 6.87 -8.43 -7.10
CA ALA A 23 6.02 -8.19 -5.92
C ALA A 23 4.52 -8.29 -6.28
N PHE A 24 4.12 -7.70 -7.41
CA PHE A 24 2.76 -7.73 -7.92
C PHE A 24 2.58 -8.84 -8.96
N ARG A 25 1.41 -9.48 -8.96
CA ARG A 25 1.08 -10.53 -9.92
C ARG A 25 0.82 -9.94 -11.32
N ALA A 26 1.86 -9.89 -12.14
CA ALA A 26 1.74 -9.55 -13.56
C ALA A 26 1.62 -10.83 -14.41
N ALA A 27 0.53 -11.00 -15.17
CA ALA A 27 0.43 -12.03 -16.20
C ALA A 27 -0.24 -11.47 -17.47
N ARG A 28 0.30 -11.82 -18.64
CA ARG A 28 -0.33 -11.57 -19.94
C ARG A 28 -1.51 -12.53 -20.12
N LYS A 29 -2.65 -12.25 -19.49
CA LYS A 29 -3.91 -13.01 -19.67
C LYS A 29 -5.01 -12.07 -20.14
N ALA A 30 -5.95 -12.60 -20.93
CA ALA A 30 -7.12 -11.87 -21.45
C ALA A 30 -8.12 -11.42 -20.36
N SER A 31 -7.98 -11.93 -19.12
CA SER A 31 -8.77 -11.53 -17.95
C SER A 31 -7.92 -10.74 -16.96
N SER A 32 -8.51 -9.70 -16.35
CA SER A 32 -7.87 -8.92 -15.28
C SER A 32 -7.25 -9.82 -14.20
N VAL A 33 -5.94 -9.71 -14.00
CA VAL A 33 -5.16 -10.53 -13.07
C VAL A 33 -5.20 -9.93 -11.65
N THR A 34 -5.24 -8.60 -11.56
CA THR A 34 -5.29 -7.83 -10.32
C THR A 34 -6.74 -7.45 -10.04
N LYS A 35 -7.36 -8.15 -9.07
CA LYS A 35 -8.75 -7.91 -8.67
C LYS A 35 -8.88 -7.13 -7.36
N GLU A 36 -7.78 -6.94 -6.66
CA GLU A 36 -7.74 -6.24 -5.37
C GLU A 36 -6.54 -5.30 -5.34
N CYS A 37 -6.67 -4.19 -4.61
CA CYS A 37 -5.55 -3.29 -4.33
C CYS A 37 -4.48 -4.03 -3.53
N TRP A 38 -3.21 -3.86 -3.92
CA TRP A 38 -2.07 -4.48 -3.27
C TRP A 38 -1.04 -3.42 -2.89
N LYS A 39 -0.54 -3.47 -1.65
CA LYS A 39 0.42 -2.51 -1.11
C LYS A 39 1.75 -3.19 -0.82
N GLU A 40 2.83 -2.60 -1.31
CA GLU A 40 4.19 -3.02 -1.02
C GLU A 40 4.96 -1.85 -0.41
N THR A 41 5.91 -2.17 0.49
CA THR A 41 6.78 -1.18 1.11
C THR A 41 8.22 -1.65 1.01
N GLU A 42 9.08 -0.85 0.40
CA GLU A 42 10.46 -1.23 0.13
C GLU A 42 11.34 0.01 0.00
N LYS A 43 12.60 -0.14 0.41
CA LYS A 43 13.61 0.87 0.17
C LYS A 43 14.16 0.70 -1.25
N VAL A 44 13.96 1.70 -2.09
CA VAL A 44 14.44 1.73 -3.48
C VAL A 44 15.27 2.99 -3.66
N ALA A 45 16.52 2.83 -4.10
CA ALA A 45 17.50 3.91 -4.09
C ALA A 45 17.60 4.57 -2.69
N ASP A 46 17.35 5.87 -2.61
CA ASP A 46 17.34 6.69 -1.40
C ASP A 46 15.94 6.91 -0.81
N HIS A 47 14.91 6.27 -1.36
CA HIS A 47 13.51 6.44 -0.94
C HIS A 47 12.97 5.23 -0.18
N ASP A 48 12.22 5.49 0.89
CA ASP A 48 11.34 4.49 1.51
C ASP A 48 9.98 4.52 0.78
N LEU A 49 9.83 3.66 -0.23
CA LEU A 49 8.66 3.67 -1.11
C LEU A 49 7.52 2.84 -0.52
N VAL A 50 6.34 3.45 -0.50
CA VAL A 50 5.06 2.73 -0.44
C VAL A 50 4.44 2.78 -1.82
N LEU A 51 4.21 1.61 -2.41
CA LEU A 51 3.66 1.46 -3.74
C LEU A 51 2.36 0.66 -3.68
N VAL A 52 1.27 1.27 -4.14
CA VAL A 52 -0.04 0.64 -4.20
C VAL A 52 -0.40 0.36 -5.66
N ASP A 53 -0.51 -0.91 -6.02
CA ASP A 53 -1.05 -1.35 -7.31
C ASP A 53 -2.57 -1.48 -7.17
N CYS A 54 -3.30 -0.71 -7.95
CA CYS A 54 -4.74 -0.82 -8.01
C CYS A 54 -5.14 -1.80 -9.12
N PRO A 55 -6.30 -2.50 -8.98
CA PRO A 55 -6.97 -3.09 -10.13
C PRO A 55 -7.05 -2.08 -11.27
N GLY A 56 -7.08 -2.54 -12.53
CA GLY A 56 -7.36 -1.64 -13.65
C GLY A 56 -8.52 -0.74 -13.29
N ILE A 57 -8.27 0.57 -13.23
CA ILE A 57 -9.12 1.57 -12.54
C ILE A 57 -10.55 1.43 -12.99
N PHE A 58 -11.26 0.66 -12.20
CA PHE A 58 -12.68 0.43 -12.34
C PHE A 58 -13.03 -0.41 -13.56
N ASP A 59 -12.32 -1.54 -13.65
CA ASP A 59 -12.63 -2.73 -14.43
C ASP A 59 -14.14 -2.85 -14.59
N THR A 60 -14.64 -2.69 -15.82
CA THR A 60 -16.07 -2.70 -16.12
C THR A 60 -16.73 -4.02 -15.76
N SER A 61 -15.94 -5.08 -15.51
CA SER A 61 -16.44 -6.35 -15.00
C SER A 61 -16.80 -6.33 -13.51
N LEU A 62 -16.30 -5.35 -12.74
CA LEU A 62 -16.63 -5.20 -11.32
C LEU A 62 -18.00 -4.54 -11.15
N SER A 63 -18.76 -5.02 -10.16
CA SER A 63 -19.97 -4.35 -9.70
C SER A 63 -19.66 -3.00 -9.05
N ASP A 64 -20.62 -2.07 -9.01
CA ASP A 64 -20.45 -0.76 -8.35
C ASP A 64 -19.96 -0.91 -6.91
N ARG A 65 -20.41 -1.95 -6.21
CA ARG A 65 -20.02 -2.23 -4.83
C ARG A 65 -18.56 -2.64 -4.72
N GLU A 66 -18.10 -3.55 -5.59
CA GLU A 66 -16.69 -3.95 -5.63
C GLU A 66 -15.80 -2.77 -6.01
N LEU A 67 -16.27 -1.92 -6.91
CA LEU A 67 -15.62 -0.68 -7.30
C LEU A 67 -15.35 0.23 -6.11
N ILE A 68 -16.41 0.56 -5.37
CA ILE A 68 -16.35 1.45 -4.22
C ILE A 68 -15.47 0.85 -3.14
N ARG A 69 -15.51 -0.47 -2.97
CA ARG A 69 -14.65 -1.19 -2.03
C ARG A 69 -13.18 -1.03 -2.37
N GLU A 70 -12.79 -1.25 -3.63
CA GLU A 70 -11.40 -1.12 -4.05
C GLU A 70 -10.91 0.34 -4.03
N ILE A 71 -11.77 1.31 -4.34
CA ILE A 71 -11.47 2.74 -4.14
C ILE A 71 -11.20 3.04 -2.67
N SER A 72 -12.06 2.55 -1.79
CA SER A 72 -11.93 2.77 -0.35
C SER A 72 -10.64 2.16 0.18
N LYS A 73 -10.29 0.93 -0.24
CA LYS A 73 -9.01 0.30 0.09
C LYS A 73 -7.83 1.12 -0.43
N CYS A 74 -7.87 1.55 -1.69
CA CYS A 74 -6.83 2.39 -2.27
C CYS A 74 -6.61 3.66 -1.45
N ILE A 75 -7.68 4.36 -1.07
CA ILE A 75 -7.61 5.59 -0.26
C ILE A 75 -7.04 5.27 1.12
N ASN A 76 -7.49 4.20 1.78
CA ASN A 76 -6.97 3.82 3.10
C ASN A 76 -5.47 3.51 3.03
N MET A 77 -5.05 2.69 2.07
CA MET A 77 -3.65 2.28 1.88
C MET A 77 -2.71 3.43 1.52
N THR A 78 -3.26 4.51 0.95
CA THR A 78 -2.51 5.69 0.51
C THR A 78 -2.72 6.93 1.40
N ALA A 79 -3.56 6.86 2.44
CA ALA A 79 -3.74 7.94 3.41
C ALA A 79 -2.41 8.26 4.13
N PRO A 80 -2.07 9.53 4.37
CA PRO A 80 -2.90 10.74 4.22
C PRO A 80 -3.04 11.27 2.79
N GLY A 81 -2.41 10.60 1.83
CA GLY A 81 -2.38 11.03 0.44
C GLY A 81 -1.23 10.41 -0.34
N PRO A 82 -1.39 10.08 -1.64
CA PRO A 82 -0.27 9.65 -2.46
C PRO A 82 0.67 10.84 -2.75
N HIS A 83 1.97 10.64 -2.56
CA HIS A 83 3.01 11.56 -3.04
C HIS A 83 3.00 11.71 -4.57
N ALA A 84 2.78 10.60 -5.28
CA ALA A 84 2.63 10.56 -6.72
C ALA A 84 1.49 9.61 -7.12
N ILE A 85 0.68 10.07 -8.07
CA ILE A 85 -0.29 9.28 -8.81
C ILE A 85 0.37 8.95 -10.14
N VAL A 86 0.60 7.67 -10.40
CA VAL A 86 1.29 7.22 -11.61
C VAL A 86 0.23 6.72 -12.57
N LEU A 87 -0.07 7.52 -13.59
CA LEU A 87 -1.02 7.17 -14.64
C LEU A 87 -0.34 6.34 -15.71
N VAL A 88 -0.54 5.04 -15.65
CA VAL A 88 0.05 4.06 -16.56
C VAL A 88 -0.77 3.95 -17.85
N ILE A 89 -0.12 4.26 -18.97
CA ILE A 89 -0.68 4.22 -20.33
C ILE A 89 0.22 3.31 -21.17
N GLN A 90 -0.35 2.53 -22.08
CA GLN A 90 0.44 1.75 -23.02
C GLN A 90 0.91 2.65 -24.17
N LEU A 91 2.16 2.51 -24.61
CA LEU A 91 2.64 3.21 -25.80
C LEU A 91 1.78 2.85 -27.02
N GLY A 92 1.38 3.85 -27.80
CA GLY A 92 0.48 3.68 -28.95
C GLY A 92 -0.69 4.67 -28.95
N PRO A 93 -1.76 4.38 -29.73
CA PRO A 93 -2.91 5.27 -29.84
C PRO A 93 -3.64 5.47 -28.50
N PHE A 94 -3.94 6.72 -28.16
CA PHE A 94 -4.73 7.05 -26.96
C PHE A 94 -6.21 6.72 -27.18
N THR A 95 -6.64 5.61 -26.62
CA THR A 95 -7.95 5.00 -26.82
C THR A 95 -9.05 5.66 -25.98
N GLU A 96 -10.31 5.46 -26.37
CA GLU A 96 -11.48 5.87 -25.58
C GLU A 96 -11.49 5.21 -24.18
N GLU A 97 -10.95 3.99 -24.05
CA GLU A 97 -10.84 3.31 -22.75
C GLU A 97 -9.84 4.04 -21.83
N GLU A 98 -8.75 4.56 -22.37
CA GLU A 98 -7.78 5.35 -21.62
C GLU A 98 -8.35 6.70 -21.23
N LYS A 99 -9.09 7.39 -22.11
CA LYS A 99 -9.82 8.62 -21.78
C LYS A 99 -10.78 8.43 -20.61
N ARG A 100 -11.64 7.41 -20.69
CA ARG A 100 -12.57 7.05 -19.61
C ARG A 100 -11.83 6.73 -18.31
N SER A 101 -10.68 6.09 -18.40
CA SER A 101 -9.85 5.77 -17.22
C SER A 101 -9.37 7.05 -16.53
N VAL A 102 -8.91 8.04 -17.28
CA VAL A 102 -8.53 9.36 -16.76
C VAL A 102 -9.71 10.06 -16.09
N GLU A 103 -10.89 10.07 -16.73
CA GLU A 103 -12.09 10.68 -16.16
C GLU A 103 -12.48 10.04 -14.84
N LYS A 104 -12.40 8.71 -14.74
CA LYS A 104 -12.70 8.02 -13.47
C LYS A 104 -11.67 8.31 -12.39
N ILE A 105 -10.38 8.43 -12.72
CA ILE A 105 -9.35 8.88 -11.77
C ILE A 105 -9.73 10.27 -11.25
N ARG A 106 -10.03 11.22 -12.13
CA ARG A 106 -10.43 12.58 -11.74
C ARG A 106 -11.76 12.61 -10.98
N ALA A 107 -12.67 11.66 -11.22
CA ALA A 107 -13.90 11.53 -10.44
C ALA A 107 -13.63 11.12 -8.98
N VAL A 108 -12.61 10.27 -8.76
CA VAL A 108 -12.20 9.77 -7.44
C VAL A 108 -11.28 10.75 -6.74
N PHE A 109 -10.23 11.20 -7.40
CA PHE A 109 -9.19 12.04 -6.84
C PHE A 109 -9.40 13.53 -7.11
N GLY A 110 -10.34 13.95 -7.94
CA GLY A 110 -10.49 15.36 -8.33
C GLY A 110 -9.46 15.79 -9.39
N GLU A 111 -9.72 16.90 -10.08
CA GLU A 111 -8.84 17.42 -11.14
C GLU A 111 -7.50 17.93 -10.61
N GLU A 112 -7.47 18.45 -9.37
CA GLU A 112 -6.26 18.91 -8.70
C GLU A 112 -5.22 17.79 -8.51
N ALA A 113 -5.65 16.53 -8.58
CA ALA A 113 -4.77 15.37 -8.54
C ALA A 113 -3.78 15.34 -9.72
N ASP A 114 -4.09 16.01 -10.83
CA ASP A 114 -3.21 16.11 -11.99
C ASP A 114 -1.86 16.75 -11.62
N LYS A 115 -1.84 17.67 -10.63
CA LYS A 115 -0.61 18.30 -10.11
C LYS A 115 0.36 17.30 -9.48
N HIS A 116 -0.17 16.21 -8.93
CA HIS A 116 0.61 15.10 -8.35
C HIS A 116 0.64 13.88 -9.27
N THR A 117 0.25 14.04 -10.54
CA THR A 117 0.22 12.96 -11.51
C THR A 117 1.44 13.00 -12.43
N ILE A 118 2.04 11.84 -12.66
CA ILE A 118 3.05 11.59 -13.70
C ILE A 118 2.52 10.50 -14.63
N ILE A 119 2.61 10.73 -15.94
CA ILE A 119 2.20 9.74 -16.95
C ILE A 119 3.35 8.76 -17.17
N LEU A 120 3.06 7.46 -17.05
CA LEU A 120 4.04 6.41 -17.28
C LEU A 120 3.63 5.60 -18.51
N PHE A 121 4.38 5.76 -19.60
CA PHE A 121 4.21 4.94 -20.79
C PHE A 121 4.90 3.59 -20.61
N THR A 122 4.19 2.51 -20.89
CA THR A 122 4.75 1.14 -20.89
C THR A 122 4.99 0.67 -22.32
N HIS A 123 5.68 -0.46 -22.46
CA HIS A 123 6.14 -0.98 -23.76
C HIS A 123 7.21 -0.06 -24.39
N GLY A 124 8.12 0.45 -23.56
CA GLY A 124 9.27 1.22 -24.05
C GLY A 124 10.19 0.43 -24.97
N ASP A 125 10.13 -0.90 -24.95
CA ASP A 125 10.78 -1.79 -25.91
C ASP A 125 10.24 -1.64 -27.35
N GLU A 126 9.01 -1.14 -27.51
CA GLU A 126 8.37 -0.87 -28.79
C GLU A 126 8.58 0.58 -29.28
N LEU A 127 9.28 1.42 -28.50
CA LEU A 127 9.55 2.81 -28.86
C LEU A 127 10.63 2.90 -29.94
N GLU A 128 10.25 3.32 -31.15
CA GLU A 128 11.19 3.67 -32.21
C GLU A 128 11.65 5.12 -32.05
N GLY A 129 12.88 5.34 -31.57
CA GLY A 129 13.45 6.67 -31.39
C GLY A 129 13.18 7.26 -30.00
N ASN A 130 12.76 8.52 -29.94
CA ASN A 130 12.47 9.19 -28.67
C ASN A 130 10.96 9.38 -28.47
N ILE A 131 10.55 9.49 -27.21
CA ILE A 131 9.14 9.61 -26.84
C ILE A 131 8.55 10.95 -27.33
N GLU A 132 9.38 11.99 -27.42
CA GLU A 132 8.97 13.32 -27.86
C GLU A 132 8.46 13.31 -29.31
N GLN A 133 9.07 12.51 -30.19
CA GLN A 133 8.60 12.31 -31.56
C GLN A 133 7.21 11.68 -31.56
N THR A 134 7.02 10.58 -30.82
CA THR A 134 5.72 9.92 -30.70
C THR A 134 4.65 10.87 -30.12
N LEU A 135 5.01 11.68 -29.13
CA LEU A 135 4.09 12.62 -28.51
C LEU A 135 3.79 13.85 -29.37
N SER A 136 4.69 14.22 -30.30
CA SER A 136 4.45 15.31 -31.26
C SER A 136 3.34 14.98 -32.25
N GLU A 137 3.12 13.69 -32.51
CA GLU A 137 2.05 13.16 -33.37
C GLU A 137 0.78 12.80 -32.58
N ALA A 138 0.77 13.06 -31.26
CA ALA A 138 -0.35 12.72 -30.40
C ALA A 138 -1.61 13.54 -30.73
N GLY A 139 -2.76 12.89 -30.61
CA GLY A 139 -4.06 13.55 -30.71
C GLY A 139 -4.28 14.64 -29.63
N PRO A 140 -5.29 15.50 -29.81
CA PRO A 140 -5.56 16.63 -28.90
C PRO A 140 -5.81 16.17 -27.46
N ASP A 141 -6.47 15.02 -27.26
CA ASP A 141 -6.84 14.53 -25.93
C ASP A 141 -5.60 14.12 -25.11
N LEU A 142 -4.66 13.37 -25.70
CA LEU A 142 -3.42 12.99 -25.04
C LEU A 142 -2.54 14.21 -24.78
N THR A 143 -2.47 15.13 -25.74
CA THR A 143 -1.75 16.41 -25.58
C THR A 143 -2.31 17.22 -24.42
N GLN A 144 -3.64 17.31 -24.30
CA GLN A 144 -4.29 18.01 -23.20
C GLN A 144 -4.03 17.33 -21.85
N LEU A 145 -4.06 16.00 -21.81
CA LEU A 145 -3.73 15.23 -20.61
C LEU A 145 -2.30 15.51 -20.13
N ILE A 146 -1.31 15.42 -21.03
CA ILE A 146 0.09 15.70 -20.73
C ILE A 146 0.25 17.12 -20.16
N LYS A 147 -0.39 18.11 -20.79
CA LYS A 147 -0.38 19.50 -20.31
C LYS A 147 -1.01 19.66 -18.92
N SER A 148 -2.14 19.00 -18.66
CA SER A 148 -2.77 19.04 -17.33
C SER A 148 -1.88 18.41 -16.25
N CYS A 149 -1.11 17.38 -16.63
CA CYS A 149 -0.06 16.79 -15.80
C CYS A 149 1.27 17.57 -15.88
N GLY A 150 1.24 18.85 -16.26
CA GLY A 150 2.41 19.74 -16.32
C GLY A 150 3.61 19.17 -17.07
N GLU A 151 3.35 18.49 -18.19
CA GLU A 151 4.33 17.87 -19.08
C GLU A 151 5.19 16.79 -18.40
N ARG A 152 4.67 16.18 -17.32
CA ARG A 152 5.33 15.09 -16.60
C ARG A 152 4.98 13.74 -17.22
N TYR A 153 5.95 13.15 -17.89
CA TYR A 153 5.86 11.76 -18.36
C TYR A 153 7.20 11.02 -18.26
N HIS A 154 7.13 9.69 -18.28
CA HIS A 154 8.28 8.79 -18.31
C HIS A 154 7.93 7.53 -19.10
N VAL A 155 8.94 6.78 -19.56
CA VAL A 155 8.75 5.55 -20.33
C VAL A 155 9.48 4.41 -19.64
N PHE A 156 8.79 3.29 -19.42
CA PHE A 156 9.40 2.06 -18.93
C PHE A 156 9.44 0.96 -19.97
N ASP A 157 10.62 0.35 -20.10
CA ASP A 157 10.81 -0.97 -20.65
C ASP A 157 10.75 -1.99 -19.49
N ASN A 158 9.54 -2.48 -19.24
CA ASN A 158 9.26 -3.45 -18.18
C ASN A 158 9.86 -4.84 -18.45
N THR A 159 10.49 -5.06 -19.61
CA THR A 159 11.22 -6.30 -19.91
C THR A 159 12.64 -6.28 -19.30
N LYS A 160 13.17 -5.08 -19.02
CA LYS A 160 14.49 -4.84 -18.43
C LYS A 160 14.38 -4.39 -16.97
N ILE A 161 13.90 -5.29 -16.11
CA ILE A 161 13.73 -5.02 -14.67
C ILE A 161 15.05 -4.66 -13.95
N ASP A 162 16.17 -5.11 -14.50
CA ASP A 162 17.53 -4.90 -14.05
C ASP A 162 18.13 -3.57 -14.51
N ASP A 163 17.55 -2.93 -15.53
CA ASP A 163 17.87 -1.54 -15.85
C ASP A 163 17.29 -0.63 -14.76
N ARG A 164 18.16 -0.26 -13.81
CA ARG A 164 17.81 0.62 -12.69
C ARG A 164 17.87 2.09 -13.06
N GLU A 165 18.46 2.45 -14.20
CA GLU A 165 18.60 3.84 -14.61
C GLU A 165 17.23 4.43 -14.99
N GLN A 166 16.37 3.67 -15.66
CA GLN A 166 14.98 4.09 -15.90
C GLN A 166 14.24 4.41 -14.58
N VAL A 167 14.48 3.61 -13.53
CA VAL A 167 13.83 3.80 -12.23
C VAL A 167 14.36 5.05 -11.53
N LEU A 168 15.67 5.28 -11.55
CA LEU A 168 16.28 6.49 -10.99
C LEU A 168 15.74 7.75 -11.68
N GLN A 169 15.76 7.78 -13.02
CA GLN A 169 15.21 8.90 -13.79
C GLN A 169 13.71 9.11 -13.56
N PHE A 170 12.95 8.05 -13.32
CA PHE A 170 11.55 8.16 -12.94
C PHE A 170 11.38 8.77 -11.54
N LEU A 171 12.16 8.33 -10.55
CA LEU A 171 12.12 8.85 -9.19
C LEU A 171 12.58 10.32 -9.14
N ASP A 172 13.60 10.71 -9.91
CA ASP A 172 14.02 12.12 -10.03
C ASP A 172 12.86 13.00 -10.51
N LYS A 173 12.06 12.53 -11.50
CA LYS A 173 10.86 13.26 -11.95
C LYS A 173 9.77 13.32 -10.90
N VAL A 174 9.64 12.29 -10.06
CA VAL A 174 8.70 12.29 -8.92
C VAL A 174 9.15 13.29 -7.87
N ASP A 175 10.44 13.35 -7.55
CA ASP A 175 10.99 14.29 -6.59
C ASP A 175 10.87 15.74 -7.06
N ASP A 176 11.16 16.00 -8.35
CA ASP A 176 10.94 17.31 -8.97
C ASP A 176 9.48 17.76 -8.88
N MET A 177 8.55 16.83 -9.12
CA MET A 177 7.12 17.09 -8.98
C MET A 177 6.74 17.40 -7.53
N LEU A 178 7.23 16.61 -6.58
CA LEU A 178 6.99 16.83 -5.15
C LEU A 178 7.55 18.17 -4.69
N HIS A 179 8.76 18.51 -5.09
CA HIS A 179 9.39 19.78 -4.76
C HIS A 179 8.57 20.97 -5.28
N LYS A 180 8.07 20.89 -6.53
CA LYS A 180 7.18 21.91 -7.11
C LYS A 180 5.83 22.01 -6.39
N ASN A 181 5.38 20.92 -5.77
CA ASN A 181 4.18 20.88 -4.92
C ASN A 181 4.47 21.14 -3.43
N GLY A 182 5.63 21.71 -3.08
CA GLY A 182 5.97 22.09 -1.71
C GLY A 182 6.42 20.93 -0.80
N GLY A 183 6.69 19.76 -1.37
CA GLY A 183 7.06 18.54 -0.64
C GLY A 183 5.88 17.81 0.01
N GLU A 184 4.65 18.26 -0.23
CA GLU A 184 3.45 17.66 0.35
C GLU A 184 2.87 16.54 -0.54
N CYS A 185 2.20 15.57 0.08
CA CYS A 185 1.43 14.57 -0.65
C CYS A 185 0.11 15.16 -1.17
N TYR A 186 -0.45 14.56 -2.20
CA TYR A 186 -1.81 14.91 -2.64
C TYR A 186 -2.83 14.58 -1.55
N THR A 187 -3.60 15.56 -1.07
CA THR A 187 -4.68 15.32 -0.10
C THR A 187 -6.02 15.87 -0.59
N SER A 188 -7.10 15.25 -0.15
CA SER A 188 -8.48 15.69 -0.35
C SER A 188 -9.30 15.50 0.92
N GLU A 189 -10.55 15.96 0.94
CA GLU A 189 -11.44 15.72 2.08
C GLU A 189 -11.59 14.22 2.39
N MET A 190 -11.60 13.38 1.35
CA MET A 190 -11.71 11.93 1.50
C MET A 190 -10.48 11.34 2.18
N PHE A 191 -9.29 11.78 1.77
CA PHE A 191 -8.04 11.37 2.41
C PHE A 191 -7.95 11.86 3.86
N GLN A 192 -8.35 13.09 4.15
CA GLN A 192 -8.35 13.62 5.51
C GLN A 192 -9.33 12.86 6.42
N ARG A 193 -10.50 12.48 5.91
CA ARG A 193 -11.46 11.65 6.65
C ARG A 193 -10.92 10.24 6.87
N ALA A 194 -10.34 9.62 5.84
CA ALA A 194 -9.72 8.30 5.94
C ALA A 194 -8.58 8.31 6.96
N GLU A 195 -7.66 9.27 6.90
CA GLU A 195 -6.55 9.40 7.84
C GLU A 195 -7.04 9.53 9.28
N LYS A 196 -8.03 10.38 9.54
CA LYS A 196 -8.61 10.53 10.89
C LYS A 196 -9.22 9.23 11.39
N MET A 197 -9.96 8.49 10.56
CA MET A 197 -10.55 7.21 10.97
C MET A 197 -9.49 6.15 11.24
N LEU A 198 -8.50 6.02 10.34
CA LEU A 198 -7.40 5.08 10.49
C LEU A 198 -6.59 5.37 11.76
N TYR A 199 -6.27 6.64 12.03
CA TYR A 199 -5.55 7.04 13.23
C TYR A 199 -6.30 6.66 14.52
N VAL A 200 -7.61 6.94 14.59
CA VAL A 200 -8.43 6.60 15.77
C VAL A 200 -8.45 5.09 16.01
N GLU A 201 -8.72 4.30 14.98
CA GLU A 201 -8.75 2.84 15.12
C GLU A 201 -7.37 2.27 15.44
N GLU A 202 -6.32 2.76 14.77
CA GLU A 202 -4.94 2.35 15.04
C GLU A 202 -4.58 2.59 16.51
N GLU A 203 -4.88 3.76 17.05
CA GLU A 203 -4.61 4.11 18.45
C GLU A 203 -5.43 3.27 19.45
N GLU A 204 -6.71 3.03 19.18
CA GLU A 204 -7.55 2.15 20.01
C GLU A 204 -7.02 0.71 20.03
N HIS A 205 -6.61 0.20 18.87
CA HIS A 205 -6.02 -1.13 18.76
C HIS A 205 -4.63 -1.21 19.41
N LYS A 206 -3.79 -0.19 19.27
CA LYS A 206 -2.48 -0.10 19.94
C LYS A 206 -2.63 -0.11 21.46
N LYS A 207 -3.54 0.69 22.00
CA LYS A 207 -3.86 0.71 23.44
C LYS A 207 -4.33 -0.65 23.95
N ARG A 208 -5.19 -1.35 23.21
CA ARG A 208 -5.61 -2.72 23.56
C ARG A 208 -4.43 -3.70 23.57
N CYS A 209 -3.50 -3.59 22.61
CA CYS A 209 -2.30 -4.43 22.61
C CYS A 209 -1.39 -4.13 23.81
N GLU A 210 -1.21 -2.86 24.16
CA GLU A 210 -0.43 -2.43 25.32
C GLU A 210 -1.03 -2.94 26.64
N GLN A 211 -2.34 -2.78 26.82
CA GLN A 211 -3.07 -3.35 27.95
C GLN A 211 -2.84 -4.86 28.04
N LYS A 212 -2.89 -5.56 26.89
CA LYS A 212 -2.68 -7.01 26.89
C LYS A 212 -1.25 -7.42 27.24
N ILE A 213 -0.26 -6.67 26.78
CA ILE A 213 1.14 -6.88 27.14
C ILE A 213 1.34 -6.64 28.64
N GLN A 214 0.71 -5.60 29.20
CA GLN A 214 0.78 -5.31 30.63
C GLN A 214 0.14 -6.44 31.46
N GLU A 215 -1.08 -6.86 31.13
CA GLU A 215 -1.75 -8.01 31.77
C GLU A 215 -0.89 -9.28 31.74
N LEU A 216 -0.31 -9.61 30.58
CA LEU A 216 0.57 -10.77 30.43
C LEU A 216 1.81 -10.66 31.32
N THR A 217 2.37 -9.45 31.44
CA THR A 217 3.56 -9.17 32.25
C THR A 217 3.24 -9.34 33.73
N ASP A 218 2.11 -8.82 34.20
CA ASP A 218 1.68 -8.93 35.59
C ASP A 218 1.37 -10.38 35.97
N GLN A 219 0.62 -11.11 35.13
CA GLN A 219 0.34 -12.54 35.33
C GLN A 219 1.62 -13.39 35.35
N PHE A 220 2.58 -13.10 34.46
CA PHE A 220 3.85 -13.81 34.44
C PHE A 220 4.67 -13.52 35.70
N ASN A 221 4.77 -12.25 36.13
CA ASN A 221 5.51 -11.86 37.33
C ASN A 221 4.90 -12.48 38.61
N GLU A 222 3.57 -12.50 38.72
CA GLU A 222 2.87 -13.14 39.83
C GLU A 222 3.16 -14.66 39.87
N THR A 223 2.99 -15.33 38.73
CA THR A 223 3.25 -16.77 38.60
C THR A 223 4.71 -17.10 38.89
N LYS A 224 5.64 -16.31 38.35
CA LYS A 224 7.09 -16.45 38.56
C LYS A 224 7.44 -16.32 40.05
N THR A 225 6.87 -15.33 40.73
CA THR A 225 7.07 -15.12 42.17
C THR A 225 6.55 -16.30 42.99
N LYS A 226 5.35 -16.82 42.69
CA LYS A 226 4.77 -18.01 43.35
C LYS A 226 5.64 -19.25 43.17
N LEU A 227 6.11 -19.51 41.95
CA LEU A 227 7.00 -20.64 41.65
C LEU A 227 8.36 -20.49 42.35
N MET A 228 8.93 -19.27 42.34
CA MET A 228 10.21 -18.98 42.98
C MET A 228 10.15 -19.16 44.50
N LEU A 229 9.10 -18.66 45.16
CA LEU A 229 8.88 -18.87 46.60
C LEU A 229 8.73 -20.36 46.93
N SER A 230 7.99 -21.11 46.12
CA SER A 230 7.85 -22.57 46.27
C SER A 230 9.20 -23.29 46.18
N ILE A 231 10.04 -22.92 45.20
CA ILE A 231 11.39 -23.47 45.04
C ILE A 231 12.26 -23.14 46.27
N ILE A 232 12.24 -21.89 46.75
CA ILE A 232 13.02 -21.47 47.93
C ILE A 232 12.58 -22.27 49.17
N HIS A 233 11.28 -22.45 49.38
CA HIS A 233 10.75 -23.19 50.51
C HIS A 233 11.19 -24.66 50.49
N LEU A 234 11.09 -25.32 49.33
CA LEU A 234 11.51 -26.72 49.16
C LEU A 234 13.01 -26.91 49.40
N LYS A 235 13.85 -25.96 48.94
CA LYS A 235 15.30 -25.98 49.21
C LYS A 235 15.62 -25.84 50.70
N LYS A 236 14.86 -24.99 51.42
CA LYS A 236 15.06 -24.79 52.86
C LYS A 236 14.60 -25.98 53.71
N SER A 237 13.62 -26.78 53.26
CA SER A 237 13.08 -27.88 54.06
C SER A 237 14.01 -29.10 54.17
N GLY A 238 15.12 -29.16 53.43
CA GLY A 238 16.15 -30.21 53.56
C GLY A 238 15.70 -31.65 53.25
N GLN A 239 14.50 -31.82 52.70
CA GLN A 239 13.94 -33.12 52.30
C GLN A 239 14.42 -33.43 50.87
N GLU A 240 14.67 -34.71 50.52
CA GLU A 240 15.02 -35.18 49.16
C GLU A 240 13.90 -34.88 48.14
N LYS A 241 13.78 -33.61 47.74
CA LYS A 241 12.73 -33.09 46.84
C LYS A 241 13.30 -32.56 45.54
N ASP A 242 14.50 -32.99 45.17
CA ASP A 242 15.20 -32.55 43.97
C ASP A 242 14.36 -32.75 42.71
N GLN A 243 13.60 -33.84 42.63
CA GLN A 243 12.69 -34.09 41.53
C GLN A 243 11.59 -33.02 41.43
N LYS A 244 11.01 -32.62 42.56
CA LYS A 244 9.97 -31.59 42.59
C LYS A 244 10.51 -30.20 42.24
N ILE A 245 11.73 -29.90 42.69
CA ILE A 245 12.41 -28.65 42.31
C ILE A 245 12.68 -28.62 40.80
N LYS A 246 13.15 -29.73 40.21
CA LYS A 246 13.34 -29.85 38.76
C LYS A 246 12.03 -29.60 38.00
N GLU A 247 10.92 -30.21 38.44
CA GLU A 247 9.59 -29.98 37.85
C GLU A 247 9.18 -28.50 37.88
N LEU A 248 9.33 -27.82 39.02
CA LEU A 248 8.97 -26.41 39.15
C LEU A 248 9.85 -25.48 38.30
N VAL A 249 11.15 -25.78 38.21
CA VAL A 249 12.07 -25.05 37.33
C VAL A 249 11.66 -25.23 35.86
N GLU A 250 11.27 -26.43 35.46
CA GLU A 250 10.80 -26.68 34.10
C GLU A 250 9.47 -25.99 33.80
N GLN A 251 8.53 -26.00 34.75
CA GLN A 251 7.30 -25.22 34.65
C GLN A 251 7.58 -23.72 34.49
N MET A 252 8.55 -23.17 35.22
CA MET A 252 8.95 -21.77 35.12
C MET A 252 9.51 -21.45 33.73
N LYS A 253 10.38 -22.30 33.17
CA LYS A 253 10.91 -22.15 31.81
C LYS A 253 9.80 -22.19 30.75
N MET A 254 8.85 -23.11 30.88
CA MET A 254 7.71 -23.23 29.96
C MET A 254 6.82 -21.98 30.01
N LYS A 255 6.54 -21.46 31.21
CA LYS A 255 5.78 -20.21 31.39
C LYS A 255 6.53 -19.00 30.81
N GLU A 256 7.85 -18.93 31.00
CA GLU A 256 8.68 -17.87 30.42
C GLU A 256 8.68 -17.91 28.89
N ARG A 257 8.80 -19.09 28.29
CA ARG A 257 8.72 -19.26 26.84
C ARG A 257 7.38 -18.79 26.29
N HIS A 258 6.27 -19.19 26.93
CA HIS A 258 4.94 -18.76 26.52
C HIS A 258 4.76 -17.25 26.66
N PHE A 259 5.20 -16.66 27.78
CA PHE A 259 5.15 -15.21 27.98
C PHE A 259 5.94 -14.47 26.90
N LYS A 260 7.16 -14.89 26.61
CA LYS A 260 8.01 -14.28 25.56
C LYS A 260 7.32 -14.32 24.19
N GLU A 261 6.73 -15.45 23.80
CA GLU A 261 6.04 -15.54 22.51
C GLU A 261 4.75 -14.71 22.46
N SER A 262 3.92 -14.74 23.51
CA SER A 262 2.71 -13.92 23.56
C SER A 262 3.03 -12.42 23.54
N LYS A 263 4.06 -12.00 24.28
CA LYS A 263 4.52 -10.61 24.27
C LYS A 263 5.02 -10.20 22.89
N ARG A 264 5.87 -11.02 22.25
CA ARG A 264 6.34 -10.81 20.87
C ARG A 264 5.17 -10.63 19.90
N TYR A 265 4.14 -11.49 20.00
CA TYR A 265 2.95 -11.42 19.14
C TYR A 265 2.24 -10.06 19.26
N TYR A 266 1.93 -9.61 20.47
CA TYR A 266 1.24 -8.33 20.66
C TYR A 266 2.11 -7.11 20.33
N GLU A 267 3.43 -7.19 20.55
CA GLU A 267 4.36 -6.15 20.14
C GLU A 267 4.42 -6.01 18.61
N LEU A 268 4.49 -7.14 17.89
CA LEU A 268 4.46 -7.17 16.43
C LEU A 268 3.12 -6.66 15.89
N LYS A 269 2.01 -7.12 16.47
CA LYS A 269 0.66 -6.66 16.12
C LYS A 269 0.52 -5.14 16.32
N ARG A 270 1.00 -4.61 17.44
CA ARG A 270 1.01 -3.17 17.72
C ARG A 270 1.84 -2.39 16.69
N LYS A 271 2.99 -2.93 16.28
CA LYS A 271 3.88 -2.30 15.29
C LYS A 271 3.27 -2.27 13.88
N ASN A 272 2.56 -3.33 13.49
CA ASN A 272 1.97 -3.47 12.16
C ASN A 272 0.50 -3.03 12.09
N MET A 273 -0.02 -2.38 13.15
CA MET A 273 -1.44 -2.08 13.29
C MET A 273 -1.98 -1.25 12.12
N ARG A 274 -1.19 -0.28 11.63
CA ARG A 274 -1.56 0.55 10.49
C ARG A 274 -1.92 -0.28 9.26
N GLN A 275 -1.09 -1.28 8.93
CA GLN A 275 -1.35 -2.18 7.78
C GLN A 275 -2.63 -3.00 8.00
N GLU A 276 -2.86 -3.51 9.21
CA GLU A 276 -4.08 -4.28 9.53
C GLU A 276 -5.36 -3.42 9.37
N VAL A 277 -5.36 -2.17 9.85
CA VAL A 277 -6.56 -1.30 9.79
C VAL A 277 -6.87 -0.84 8.36
N GLU A 278 -5.84 -0.62 7.54
CA GLU A 278 -5.99 -0.24 6.12
C GLU A 278 -6.70 -1.33 5.30
N GLU A 279 -6.46 -2.61 5.62
CA GLU A 279 -7.08 -3.76 4.95
C GLU A 279 -8.49 -4.10 5.47
N THR A 280 -8.75 -3.82 6.75
CA THR A 280 -9.96 -4.29 7.45
C THR A 280 -11.16 -3.36 7.27
N GLN A 281 -10.95 -2.06 7.01
CA GLN A 281 -12.05 -1.10 6.92
C GLN A 281 -12.77 -1.10 5.56
N VAL A 282 -13.98 -1.65 5.55
CA VAL A 282 -15.05 -1.34 4.58
C VAL A 282 -16.16 -0.63 5.34
N LYS A 283 -15.95 0.62 5.76
CA LYS A 283 -17.06 1.49 6.17
C LYS A 283 -17.49 2.27 4.93
N GLU A 284 -18.39 1.65 4.17
CA GLU A 284 -19.11 2.24 3.04
C GLU A 284 -19.73 3.57 3.48
N ASN A 285 -19.08 4.70 3.20
CA ASN A 285 -19.72 6.00 3.29
C ASN A 285 -19.04 7.03 2.38
N MET A 286 -18.90 6.66 1.10
CA MET A 286 -18.56 7.60 0.03
C MET A 286 -19.66 7.67 -1.04
N PRO A 287 -20.87 8.13 -0.67
CA PRO A 287 -22.01 8.21 -1.58
C PRO A 287 -21.74 9.11 -2.79
N ASP A 288 -20.89 10.12 -2.66
CA ASP A 288 -20.59 11.07 -3.74
C ASP A 288 -19.74 10.47 -4.85
N ILE A 289 -18.83 9.54 -4.54
CA ILE A 289 -18.02 8.85 -5.55
C ILE A 289 -18.85 7.83 -6.31
N SER A 290 -19.73 7.10 -5.61
CA SER A 290 -20.65 6.16 -6.24
C SER A 290 -21.48 6.83 -7.34
N LYS A 291 -22.07 8.00 -7.03
CA LYS A 291 -22.83 8.78 -8.01
C LYS A 291 -21.99 9.27 -9.19
N LYS A 292 -20.76 9.72 -8.95
CA LYS A 292 -19.86 10.17 -10.03
C LYS A 292 -19.47 9.01 -10.94
N LEU A 293 -19.15 7.84 -10.39
CA LEU A 293 -18.74 6.67 -11.16
C LEU A 293 -19.89 6.03 -11.94
N GLN A 294 -21.11 6.04 -11.40
CA GLN A 294 -22.29 5.57 -12.13
C GLN A 294 -22.56 6.39 -13.40
N LYS A 295 -22.26 7.69 -13.40
CA LYS A 295 -22.37 8.55 -14.59
C LYS A 295 -21.33 8.24 -15.66
N LEU A 296 -20.22 7.61 -15.29
CA LEU A 296 -19.09 7.27 -16.18
C LEU A 296 -19.14 5.81 -16.67
N ARG A 297 -20.25 5.10 -16.42
CA ARG A 297 -20.48 3.73 -16.90
C ARG A 297 -21.08 3.65 -18.32
N PHE A 298 -21.53 4.78 -18.89
CA PHE A 298 -22.16 4.87 -20.20
C PHE A 298 -21.37 5.82 -21.12
#